data_AF-A0A0P7DDF9-F1
#
_entry.id   AF-A0A0P7DDF9-F1
#
_cell.length_a   1.000
_cell.length_b   1.000
_cell.length_c   1.000
_cell.angle_alpha   90.00
_cell.angle_beta   90.00
_cell.angle_gamma   90.00
#
_symmetry.space_group_name_H-M   'P 1'
#
loop_
_entity.id
_entity.type
_entity.pdbx_description
1 polymer ?
#
loop_
_entity_poly.entity_id
_entity_poly.type
_entity_poly.pdbx_seq_one_letter_code
_entity_poly.pdbx_strand_id
1 'polypeptide(L)' 'MEIAQHMDAFVTLVVTVGVLAGLVWNRWPAEWLMMAAAVSLILLGVISPATFLAGFANPGIMTIGALFVVAAGVQETGAL' A
#
# COMPACT_ATOMS: atom_id res chain seq x y z
N MET A 1 18.51 -6.25 -21.14
CA MET A 1 17.10 -6.02 -20.72
C MET A 1 16.67 -7.08 -19.70
N GLU A 2 17.01 -8.35 -19.91
CA GLU A 2 16.64 -9.45 -19.01
C GLU A 2 17.22 -9.34 -17.58
N ILE A 3 18.49 -8.94 -17.43
CA ILE A 3 19.15 -8.83 -16.11
C ILE A 3 18.50 -7.74 -15.22
N ALA A 4 18.02 -6.64 -15.81
CA ALA A 4 17.35 -5.57 -15.07
C ALA A 4 16.04 -6.06 -14.44
N GLN A 5 15.25 -6.84 -15.18
CA GLN A 5 14.00 -7.42 -14.68
C GLN A 5 14.22 -8.38 -13.50
N HIS A 6 15.33 -9.14 -13.50
CA HIS A 6 15.68 -10.01 -12.37
C HIS A 6 16.01 -9.19 -11.11
N MET A 7 16.66 -8.04 -11.26
CA MET A 7 16.98 -7.13 -10.16
C MET A 7 15.71 -6.50 -9.59
N ASP A 8 14.81 -6.02 -10.46
CA ASP A 8 13.54 -5.40 -10.08
C ASP A 8 12.65 -6.38 -9.29
N ALA A 9 12.60 -7.64 -9.74
CA ALA A 9 11.87 -8.70 -9.05
C ALA A 9 12.45 -8.99 -7.66
N PHE A 10 13.78 -9.07 -7.54
CA PHE A 10 14.45 -9.30 -6.27
C PHE A 10 14.22 -8.15 -5.29
N VAL A 11 14.38 -6.89 -5.74
CA VAL A 11 14.13 -5.70 -4.93
C VAL A 11 12.67 -5.67 -4.45
N THR A 12 11.71 -5.89 -5.36
CA THR A 12 10.29 -5.94 -5.02
C THR A 12 10.02 -7.00 -3.96
N LEU A 13 10.55 -8.21 -4.13
CA LEU A 13 10.36 -9.31 -3.20
C LEU A 13 10.91 -8.98 -1.81
N VAL A 14 12.13 -8.43 -1.72
CA VAL A 14 12.75 -8.04 -0.45
C VAL A 14 11.90 -6.98 0.25
N VAL A 15 11.44 -5.96 -0.48
CA VAL A 15 10.57 -4.91 0.07
C VAL A 15 9.24 -5.50 0.56
N THR A 16 8.59 -6.36 -0.23
CA THR A 16 7.32 -7.00 0.16
C THR A 16 7.48 -7.87 1.41
N VAL A 17 8.51 -8.71 1.47
CA VAL A 17 8.79 -9.54 2.66
C VAL A 17 9.10 -8.66 3.87
N GLY A 18 9.86 -7.58 3.68
CA GLY A 18 10.14 -6.60 4.75
C GLY A 18 8.87 -5.94 5.30
N VAL A 19 7.94 -5.55 4.43
CA VAL A 19 6.63 -5.01 4.85
C VAL A 19 5.83 -6.06 5.61
N LEU A 20 5.69 -7.28 5.08
CA LEU A 20 4.94 -8.34 5.75
C LEU A 20 5.51 -8.65 7.13
N ALA A 21 6.84 -8.75 7.24
CA ALA A 21 7.49 -8.99 8.51
C ALA A 21 7.28 -7.80 9.48
N GLY A 22 7.38 -6.56 9.00
CA GLY A 22 7.11 -5.36 9.78
C GLY A 22 5.67 -5.29 10.31
N LEU A 23 4.68 -5.71 9.49
CA LEU A 23 3.28 -5.82 9.91
C LEU A 23 3.10 -6.92 10.96
N VAL A 24 3.74 -8.07 10.81
CA VAL A 24 3.70 -9.17 11.79
C VAL A 24 4.26 -8.73 13.14
N TRP A 25 5.34 -7.95 13.17
CA TRP A 25 5.90 -7.41 14.42
C TRP A 25 5.10 -6.25 15.02
N ASN A 26 4.18 -5.65 14.25
CA ASN A 26 3.30 -4.55 14.67
C ASN A 26 4.02 -3.41 15.41
N ARG A 27 5.28 -3.15 15.05
CA ARG A 27 6.15 -2.21 15.78
C ARG A 27 6.01 -0.78 15.29
N TRP A 28 5.51 -0.61 14.06
CA TRP A 28 5.31 0.65 13.37
C TRP A 28 3.86 0.71 12.86
N PRO A 29 3.24 1.90 12.79
CA PRO A 29 1.94 2.02 12.18
C PRO A 29 2.00 1.61 10.70
N ALA A 30 1.00 0.86 10.25
CA ALA A 30 0.98 0.27 8.90
C ALA A 30 1.11 1.34 7.80
N GLU A 31 0.52 2.52 7.99
CA GLU A 31 0.62 3.67 7.08
C GLU A 31 2.07 4.06 6.77
N TRP A 32 2.93 4.15 7.78
CA TRP A 32 4.33 4.51 7.62
C TRP A 32 5.11 3.42 6.90
N LEU A 33 4.85 2.16 7.26
CA LEU A 33 5.53 1.01 6.67
C LEU A 33 5.21 0.86 5.18
N MET A 34 3.93 0.97 4.82
CA MET A 34 3.45 0.90 3.44
C MET A 34 3.99 2.08 2.61
N MET A 35 4.00 3.29 3.19
CA MET A 35 4.50 4.48 2.49
C MET A 35 6.02 4.42 2.28
N ALA A 36 6.78 3.95 3.27
CA ALA A 36 8.22 3.76 3.14
C ALA A 36 8.55 2.74 2.02
N ALA A 37 7.80 1.65 1.95
CA ALA A 37 7.94 0.66 0.88
C ALA A 37 7.66 1.27 -0.50
N ALA A 38 6.55 1.98 -0.66
CA ALA A 38 6.21 2.64 -1.92
C ALA A 38 7.26 3.66 -2.36
N VAL A 39 7.68 4.54 -1.46
CA VAL A 39 8.73 5.54 -1.73
C VAL A 39 10.04 4.85 -2.10
N SER A 40 10.42 3.78 -1.41
CA SER A 40 11.64 3.04 -1.71
C SER A 40 11.63 2.46 -3.13
N LEU A 41 10.51 1.86 -3.57
CA LEU A 41 10.38 1.29 -4.91
C LEU A 41 10.39 2.36 -6.01
N ILE A 42 9.82 3.55 -5.74
CA ILE A 42 9.87 4.68 -6.65
C ILE A 42 11.30 5.23 -6.76
N LEU A 43 11.99 5.43 -5.64
CA LEU A 43 13.36 5.94 -5.62
C LEU A 43 14.36 4.99 -6.28
N LEU A 44 14.14 3.68 -6.15
CA LEU A 44 14.92 2.65 -6.82
C LEU A 44 14.54 2.46 -8.29
N GLY A 45 13.53 3.18 -8.78
CA GLY A 45 13.08 3.12 -10.19
C GLY A 45 12.33 1.85 -10.57
N VAL A 46 11.93 1.02 -9.60
CA VAL A 46 11.23 -0.25 -9.83
C VAL A 46 9.79 -0.01 -10.30
N ILE A 47 9.15 1.04 -9.80
CA ILE A 47 7.82 1.48 -10.24
C ILE A 47 7.79 2.97 -10.53
N SER A 48 6.92 3.40 -11.44
CA SER A 48 6.68 4.82 -11.68
C SER A 48 5.73 5.43 -10.63
N PRO A 49 5.76 6.76 -10.40
CA PRO A 49 4.78 7.43 -9.54
C PRO A 49 3.33 7.22 -10.01
N ALA A 50 3.10 7.14 -11.33
CA ALA A 50 1.78 6.87 -11.88
C ALA A 50 1.29 5.44 -11.53
N THR A 51 2.18 4.46 -11.58
CA THR A 51 1.90 3.07 -11.16
C THR A 51 1.56 3.00 -9.68
N PHE A 52 2.28 3.73 -8.84
CA PHE A 52 1.98 3.84 -7.41
C PHE A 52 0.58 4.44 -7.17
N LEU A 53 0.26 5.56 -7.82
CA LEU A 53 -1.05 6.21 -7.72
C LEU A 53 -2.18 5.30 -8.21
N ALA A 54 -1.96 4.53 -9.28
CA ALA A 54 -2.92 3.54 -9.77
C ALA A 54 -3.22 2.45 -8.72
N GLY A 55 -2.27 2.15 -7.83
CA GLY A 55 -2.49 1.24 -6.69
C GLY A 55 -3.57 1.72 -5.72
N PHE A 56 -3.77 3.03 -5.55
CA PHE A 56 -4.85 3.58 -4.71
C PHE A 56 -6.23 3.50 -5.37
N ALA A 57 -6.29 3.41 -6.69
CA ALA A 57 -7.53 3.23 -7.44
C ALA A 57 -8.04 1.77 -7.40
N ASN A 58 -7.52 0.94 -6.50
CA ASN A 58 -7.99 -0.42 -6.30
C ASN A 58 -9.48 -0.44 -5.88
N PRO A 59 -10.35 -1.19 -6.57
CA PRO A 59 -11.77 -1.26 -6.23
C PRO A 59 -12.05 -1.61 -4.76
N GLY A 60 -11.20 -2.45 -4.14
CA GLY A 60 -11.31 -2.80 -2.73
C GLY A 60 -11.06 -1.62 -1.79
N ILE A 61 -10.06 -0.78 -2.06
CA ILE A 61 -9.82 0.47 -1.29
C ILE A 61 -11.03 1.40 -1.42
N MET A 62 -11.56 1.54 -2.64
CA MET A 62 -12.75 2.35 -2.89
C MET A 62 -13.98 1.85 -2.12
N THR A 63 -14.19 0.53 -2.04
CA THR A 63 -15.27 -0.06 -1.25
C THR A 63 -15.13 0.26 0.24
N ILE A 64 -13.93 0.12 0.80
CA ILE A 64 -13.69 0.47 2.21
C ILE A 64 -14.00 1.96 2.46
N GLY A 65 -13.58 2.84 1.55
CA GLY A 65 -13.93 4.27 1.61
C GLY A 65 -15.44 4.52 1.61
N ALA A 66 -16.18 3.84 0.74
CA ALA A 66 -17.65 3.94 0.70
C ALA A 66 -18.29 3.44 2.01
N LEU A 67 -17.78 2.35 2.60
CA LEU A 67 -18.26 1.84 3.88
C LEU A 67 -18.01 2.82 5.03
N PHE A 68 -16.89 3.54 5.03
CA PHE A 68 -16.65 4.60 6.02
C PHE A 68 -17.65 5.77 5.88
N VAL A 69 -18.01 6.16 4.66
CA VAL A 69 -19.05 7.19 4.43
C VAL A 69 -20.40 6.72 4.96
N VAL A 70 -20.78 5.47 4.68
CA VAL A 70 -22.02 4.87 5.20
C VAL A 70 -22.00 4.81 6.72
N ALA A 71 -20.89 4.34 7.32
CA ALA A 71 -20.75 4.27 8.77
C ALA A 71 -20.90 5.65 9.43
N ALA A 72 -20.32 6.70 8.84
CA ALA A 72 -20.50 8.07 9.29
C ALA A 72 -21.97 8.52 9.21
N GLY A 73 -22.67 8.22 8.10
CA GLY A 73 -24.09 8.53 7.98
C GLY A 73 -24.98 7.84 9.02
N VAL A 74 -24.66 6.59 9.37
CA VAL A 74 -25.36 5.86 10.44
C VAL A 74 -25.07 6.50 11.81
N GLN A 75 -23.82 6.86 12.10
CA GLN A 75 -23.42 7.54 13.33
C GLN A 75 -24.17 8.87 13.54
N GLU A 76 -24.31 9.69 12.48
CA GLU A 76 -25.04 10.97 12.53
C GLU A 76 -26.55 10.80 12.82
N THR A 77 -27.11 9.61 12.53
CA THR A 77 -28.51 9.29 12.85
C THR A 77 -28.70 8.70 14.25
N GLY A 78 -27.62 8.46 14.99
CA GLY A 78 -27.64 7.85 16.33
C GLY A 78 -27.98 6.36 16.35
N ALA A 79 -27.89 5.69 15.18
CA ALA A 79 -28.08 4.24 15.06
C ALA A 79 -26.80 3.44 15.39
N LEU A 80 -25.65 4.13 15.37
CA LEU A 80 -24.36 3.77 15.96
C LEU A 80 -23.92 4.94 16.84
#